data_AF-K4KYB1-F1
#
_entry.id   AF-K4KYB1-F1
#
_cell.length_a   1.000
_cell.length_b   1.000
_cell.length_c   1.000
_cell.angle_alpha   90.00
_cell.angle_beta   90.00
_cell.angle_gamma   90.00
#
_symmetry.space_group_name_H-M   'P 1'
#
loop_
_entity.id
_entity.type
_entity.pdbx_description
1 polymer ?
#
loop_
_entity_poly.entity_id
_entity_poly.type
_entity_poly.pdbx_seq_one_letter_code
_entity_poly.pdbx_strand_id
1 'polypeptide(L)'
;MKNFYSFASKYCSHHNPLEYPIYDSYVDEVLRYFRNNDEFSDFQDGDLKDYAKFKSILNDFRTFYGLDQYNLKQIDQYVWQLGKDYFPKNYGKKSSILKNL
;
A
#
# COMPACT_ATOMS: atom_id res chain seq x y z
N MET A 1 9.31 19.66 0.84
CA MET A 1 9.00 19.29 -0.55
C MET A 1 7.67 18.56 -0.56
N LYS A 2 6.65 19.04 -1.29
CA LYS A 2 5.34 18.34 -1.35
C LYS A 2 5.52 17.05 -2.14
N ASN A 3 5.20 15.91 -1.52
CA ASN A 3 5.36 14.61 -2.17
C ASN A 3 4.14 14.34 -3.07
N PHE A 4 4.29 14.58 -4.37
CA PHE A 4 3.23 14.36 -5.38
C PHE A 4 3.11 12.90 -5.82
N TYR A 5 3.93 12.00 -5.29
CA TYR A 5 4.01 10.62 -5.77
C TYR A 5 2.68 9.85 -5.62
N SER A 6 1.98 9.99 -4.50
CA SER A 6 0.64 9.40 -4.34
C SER A 6 -0.39 10.02 -5.29
N PHE A 7 -0.28 11.32 -5.55
CA PHE A 7 -1.17 11.98 -6.52
C PHE A 7 -0.89 11.49 -7.95
N ALA A 8 0.38 11.37 -8.34
CA ALA A 8 0.78 10.88 -9.65
C ALA A 8 0.31 9.44 -9.89
N SER A 9 0.52 8.52 -8.93
CA SER A 9 0.04 7.14 -9.07
C SER A 9 -1.50 7.06 -9.17
N LYS A 10 -2.24 7.87 -8.42
CA LYS A 10 -3.70 8.00 -8.57
C LYS A 10 -4.11 8.49 -9.96
N TYR A 11 -3.42 9.51 -10.48
CA TYR A 11 -3.68 10.02 -11.83
C TYR A 11 -3.42 8.96 -12.90
N CYS A 12 -2.32 8.21 -12.81
CA CYS A 12 -2.02 7.11 -13.74
C CYS A 12 -3.06 5.97 -13.64
N SER A 13 -3.43 5.57 -12.42
CA SER A 13 -4.46 4.54 -12.17
C SER A 13 -5.83 4.94 -12.71
N HIS A 14 -6.17 6.23 -12.67
CA HIS A 14 -7.41 6.73 -13.28
C HIS A 14 -7.46 6.47 -14.78
N HIS A 15 -6.32 6.55 -15.48
CA HIS A 15 -6.25 6.34 -16.93
C HIS A 15 -6.10 4.88 -17.32
N ASN A 16 -5.32 4.09 -16.57
CA ASN A 16 -5.19 2.66 -16.79
C ASN A 16 -5.08 1.91 -15.45
N PRO A 17 -6.23 1.55 -14.86
CA PRO A 17 -6.26 0.99 -13.51
C PRO A 17 -5.61 -0.39 -13.38
N LEU A 18 -5.58 -1.19 -14.45
CA LEU A 18 -5.05 -2.55 -14.38
C LEU A 18 -3.51 -2.57 -14.38
N GLU A 19 -2.90 -1.58 -15.01
CA GLU A 19 -1.45 -1.48 -15.14
C GLU A 19 -0.79 -0.62 -14.07
N TYR A 20 -1.51 0.37 -13.53
CA TYR A 20 -0.95 1.37 -12.63
C TYR A 20 -1.53 1.26 -11.22
N PRO A 21 -0.93 0.44 -10.34
CA PRO A 21 -1.33 0.41 -8.94
C PRO A 21 -1.09 1.76 -8.25
N ILE A 22 -1.94 2.05 -7.27
CA ILE A 22 -1.89 3.28 -6.47
C ILE A 22 -0.92 3.10 -5.32
N TYR A 23 0.04 4.02 -5.23
CA TYR A 23 0.89 4.15 -4.06
C TYR A 23 0.28 5.18 -3.09
N ASP A 24 0.24 4.83 -1.81
CA ASP A 24 0.10 5.81 -0.75
C ASP A 24 0.79 5.37 0.54
N SER A 25 0.61 6.14 1.60
CA SER A 25 1.29 5.90 2.87
C SER A 25 0.75 4.71 3.66
N TYR A 26 -0.46 4.23 3.38
CA TYR A 26 -0.98 2.98 3.96
C TYR A 26 -0.39 1.78 3.22
N VAL A 27 -0.36 1.85 1.89
CA VAL A 27 0.26 0.81 1.06
C VAL A 27 1.73 0.63 1.43
N ASP A 28 2.46 1.72 1.64
CA ASP A 28 3.84 1.70 2.11
C ASP A 28 4.01 0.95 3.45
N GLU A 29 3.19 1.32 4.44
CA GLU A 29 3.26 0.79 5.79
C GLU A 29 2.93 -0.71 5.84
N VAL A 30 1.91 -1.14 5.09
CA VAL A 30 1.49 -2.54 5.00
C VAL A 30 2.55 -3.39 4.31
N LEU A 31 3.10 -2.95 3.16
CA LEU A 31 4.12 -3.73 2.45
C LEU A 31 5.39 -3.88 3.31
N ARG A 32 5.81 -2.85 4.04
CA ARG A 32 6.94 -2.94 4.96
C ARG A 32 6.65 -3.86 6.15
N TYR A 33 5.42 -3.82 6.68
CA TYR A 33 5.00 -4.72 7.74
C TYR A 33 5.11 -6.18 7.30
N PHE A 34 4.50 -6.55 6.18
CA PHE A 34 4.54 -7.94 5.70
C PHE A 34 5.94 -8.38 5.28
N ARG A 35 6.76 -7.47 4.72
CA ARG A 35 8.17 -7.76 4.44
C ARG A 35 8.89 -8.21 5.70
N ASN A 36 8.71 -7.49 6.81
CA ASN A 36 9.44 -7.76 8.04
C ASN A 36 8.93 -8.98 8.81
N ASN A 37 7.67 -9.38 8.61
CA ASN A 37 7.08 -10.53 9.33
C ASN A 37 7.16 -11.83 8.52
N ASP A 38 6.95 -11.74 7.21
CA ASP A 38 6.75 -12.91 6.35
C ASP A 38 7.85 -13.03 5.29
N GLU A 39 8.73 -12.03 5.16
CA GLU A 39 9.84 -12.02 4.20
C GLU A 39 9.40 -12.25 2.74
N PHE A 40 8.20 -11.75 2.38
CA PHE A 40 7.58 -12.05 1.07
C PHE A 40 8.38 -11.55 -0.15
N SER A 41 9.22 -10.54 0.04
CA SER A 41 10.08 -9.95 -0.99
C SER A 41 11.23 -9.20 -0.33
N ASP A 42 12.43 -9.21 -0.93
CA ASP A 42 13.58 -8.46 -0.45
C ASP A 42 13.62 -7.06 -1.10
N PHE A 43 13.30 -6.03 -0.33
CA PHE A 43 13.36 -4.63 -0.78
C PHE A 43 13.63 -3.67 0.36
N GLN A 44 14.29 -2.55 0.04
CA GLN A 44 14.56 -1.46 0.99
C GLN A 44 13.37 -0.47 1.03
N ASP A 45 13.24 0.29 2.13
CA ASP A 45 12.15 1.26 2.27
C ASP A 45 12.09 2.30 1.13
N GLY A 46 13.27 2.69 0.61
CA GLY A 46 13.38 3.62 -0.51
C GLY A 46 12.87 3.06 -1.84
N ASP A 47 12.86 1.73 -2.01
CA ASP A 47 12.44 1.09 -3.26
C ASP A 47 10.95 1.30 -3.53
N LEU A 48 10.12 1.51 -2.49
CA LEU A 48 8.71 1.85 -2.64
C LEU A 48 8.48 3.24 -3.28
N LYS A 49 9.52 4.08 -3.35
CA LYS A 49 9.46 5.40 -4.02
C LYS A 49 9.87 5.34 -5.48
N ASP A 50 10.41 4.22 -5.95
CA ASP A 50 10.60 3.93 -7.36
C ASP A 50 9.37 3.17 -7.86
N TYR A 51 8.70 3.70 -8.89
CA TYR A 51 7.43 3.14 -9.32
C TYR A 51 7.54 1.74 -9.93
N ALA A 52 8.61 1.48 -10.68
CA ALA A 52 8.83 0.17 -11.29
C ALA A 52 9.09 -0.89 -10.21
N LYS A 53 9.92 -0.54 -9.22
CA LYS A 53 10.15 -1.41 -8.06
C LYS A 53 8.91 -1.61 -7.22
N PHE A 54 8.16 -0.55 -6.91
CA PHE A 54 6.88 -0.64 -6.21
C PHE A 54 5.90 -1.59 -6.91
N LYS A 55 5.73 -1.48 -8.24
CA LYS A 55 4.86 -2.39 -9.00
C LYS A 55 5.34 -3.84 -8.90
N SER A 56 6.65 -4.08 -8.96
CA SER A 56 7.23 -5.41 -8.77
C SER A 56 6.97 -5.95 -7.36
N ILE A 57 7.21 -5.16 -6.32
CA ILE A 57 6.99 -5.54 -4.92
C ILE A 57 5.51 -5.87 -4.67
N LEU A 58 4.58 -5.09 -5.23
CA LEU A 58 3.14 -5.39 -5.11
C LEU A 58 2.76 -6.68 -5.85
N ASN A 59 3.45 -6.99 -6.95
CA ASN A 59 3.27 -8.26 -7.65
C ASN A 59 3.86 -9.44 -6.86
N ASP A 60 5.02 -9.27 -6.21
CA ASP A 60 5.60 -10.27 -5.32
C ASP A 60 4.66 -10.56 -4.14
N PHE A 61 4.10 -9.51 -3.53
CA PHE A 61 3.05 -9.63 -2.50
C PHE A 61 1.88 -10.47 -3.03
N ARG A 62 1.38 -10.14 -4.22
CA ARG A 62 0.27 -10.87 -4.84
C ARG A 62 0.59 -12.36 -5.00
N THR A 63 1.74 -12.69 -5.56
CA THR A 63 2.13 -14.08 -5.83
C THR A 63 2.44 -14.85 -4.54
N PHE A 64 3.12 -14.24 -3.58
CA PHE A 64 3.49 -14.89 -2.31
C PHE A 64 2.25 -15.37 -1.52
N TYR A 65 1.19 -14.57 -1.49
CA TYR A 65 -0.07 -14.94 -0.82
C TYR A 65 -1.06 -15.71 -1.71
N GLY A 66 -0.66 -16.14 -2.92
CA GLY A 66 -1.50 -16.90 -3.84
C GLY A 66 -2.72 -16.12 -4.37
N LEU A 67 -2.55 -14.81 -4.56
CA LEU A 67 -3.60 -13.88 -4.97
C LEU A 67 -3.59 -13.59 -6.48
N ASP A 68 -2.93 -14.43 -7.30
CA ASP A 68 -2.74 -14.20 -8.75
C ASP A 68 -4.05 -14.10 -9.55
N GLN A 69 -5.15 -14.63 -9.01
CA GLN A 69 -6.51 -14.48 -9.57
C GLN A 69 -7.04 -13.03 -9.52
N TYR A 70 -6.44 -12.17 -8.70
CA TYR A 70 -6.80 -10.76 -8.57
C TYR A 70 -5.81 -9.87 -9.33
N ASN A 71 -6.34 -8.82 -9.96
CA ASN A 71 -5.49 -7.85 -10.65
C ASN A 71 -4.82 -6.88 -9.67
N LEU A 72 -3.79 -6.16 -10.13
CA LEU A 72 -3.01 -5.25 -9.27
C LEU A 72 -3.85 -4.14 -8.63
N LYS A 73 -4.94 -3.70 -9.26
CA LYS A 73 -5.87 -2.74 -8.65
C LYS A 73 -6.65 -3.35 -7.49
N GLN A 74 -7.12 -4.58 -7.61
CA GLN A 74 -7.77 -5.25 -6.48
C GLN A 74 -6.79 -5.44 -5.32
N ILE A 75 -5.53 -5.74 -5.62
CA ILE A 75 -4.47 -5.87 -4.62
C ILE A 75 -4.15 -4.53 -3.96
N ASP A 76 -3.95 -3.44 -4.71
CA ASP A 76 -3.66 -2.14 -4.10
C ASP A 76 -4.82 -1.65 -3.21
N GLN A 77 -6.07 -1.90 -3.62
CA GLN A 77 -7.27 -1.55 -2.86
C GLN A 77 -7.36 -2.36 -1.57
N TYR A 78 -7.07 -3.66 -1.65
CA TYR A 78 -7.03 -4.54 -0.49
C TYR A 78 -5.96 -4.09 0.51
N VAL A 79 -4.72 -3.90 0.04
CA VAL A 79 -3.59 -3.47 0.88
C VAL A 79 -3.89 -2.11 1.52
N TRP A 80 -4.47 -1.18 0.76
CA TRP A 80 -4.90 0.11 1.29
C TRP A 80 -5.96 0.01 2.38
N GLN A 81 -7.00 -0.81 2.16
CA GLN A 81 -8.08 -1.01 3.13
C GLN A 81 -7.55 -1.66 4.41
N LEU A 82 -6.69 -2.68 4.27
CA LEU A 82 -5.99 -3.31 5.39
C LEU A 82 -5.16 -2.28 6.18
N GLY A 83 -4.45 -1.41 5.47
CA GLY A 83 -3.69 -0.32 6.07
C GLY A 83 -4.54 0.61 6.93
N LYS A 84 -5.74 0.95 6.45
CA LYS A 84 -6.66 1.79 7.22
C LYS A 84 -7.18 1.13 8.49
N ASP A 85 -7.44 -0.18 8.42
CA ASP A 85 -8.05 -0.92 9.52
C ASP A 85 -7.03 -1.21 10.63
N TYR A 86 -5.77 -1.52 10.27
CA TYR A 86 -4.74 -1.94 11.21
C TYR A 86 -3.70 -0.85 11.56
N PHE A 87 -3.53 0.17 10.71
CA PHE A 87 -2.59 1.27 10.92
C PHE A 87 -3.29 2.65 10.87
N PRO A 88 -4.43 2.86 11.57
CA PRO A 88 -5.24 4.06 11.43
C PRO A 88 -4.43 5.32 11.77
N LYS A 89 -4.47 6.29 10.85
CA LYS A 89 -3.76 7.55 11.02
C LYS A 89 -4.58 8.52 11.86
N ASN A 90 -3.98 8.97 12.95
CA ASN A 90 -4.56 9.99 13.83
C ASN A 90 -4.36 11.38 13.22
N TYR A 91 -5.16 11.73 12.22
CA TYR A 91 -5.23 13.09 11.70
C TYR A 91 -6.00 13.98 12.70
N GLY A 92 -5.35 14.33 13.82
CA GLY A 92 -5.78 15.41 14.72
C GLY A 92 -7.07 15.20 15.52
N LYS A 93 -7.64 13.98 15.60
CA LYS A 93 -8.67 13.71 16.60
C LYS A 93 -8.01 13.68 17.99
N LYS A 94 -8.30 14.68 18.84
CA LYS A 94 -8.19 14.47 20.29
C LYS A 94 -9.04 13.24 20.63
N SER A 95 -8.44 12.25 21.26
CA SER A 95 -9.16 11.10 21.76
C SER A 95 -10.19 11.58 22.79
N SER A 96 -11.44 11.69 22.35
CA SER A 96 -12.60 11.71 23.21
C SER A 96 -13.40 10.48 22.85
N ILE A 97 -13.02 9.35 23.43
CA ILE A 97 -13.79 8.12 23.73
C ILE A 97 -12.73 7.03 24.00
N LEU A 98 -12.14 7.05 25.20
CA LEU A 98 -12.19 5.86 26.03
C LEU A 98 -13.55 5.93 26.73
N LYS A 99 -14.58 5.41 26.08
CA LYS A 99 -15.79 4.97 26.77
C LYS A 99 -16.04 3.55 26.31
N ASN A 100 -15.50 2.66 27.13
CA ASN A 100 -15.87 1.26 27.31
C ASN A 100 -15.48 0.31 26.18
N LEU A 101 -14.24 -0.17 26.23
CA LEU A 101 -13.96 -1.59 26.45
C LEU A 101 -12.92 -1.70 27.58
#